data_AF-A0A423N1W9-F1
#
_entry.id   AF-A0A423N1W9-F1
#
_cell.length_a   1.000
_cell.length_b   1.000
_cell.length_c   1.000
_cell.angle_alpha   90.00
_cell.angle_beta   90.00
_cell.angle_gamma   90.00
#
_symmetry.space_group_name_H-M   'P 1'
#
loop_
_entity.id
_entity.type
_entity.pdbx_description
1 polymer ?
#
loop_
_entity_poly.entity_id
_entity_poly.type
_entity_poly.pdbx_seq_one_letter_code
_entity_poly.pdbx_strand_id
1 'polypeptide(L)' 'MLFDYLKVRVRGFFASTEAASAIEYAIVVAMVAVVVIVFVTPVGARVLVMFNNLLVALGGTAVTAPAPPS' A
#
# COMPACT_ATOMS: atom_id res chain seq x y z
N MET A 1 -45.39 -5.27 12.08
CA MET A 1 -44.24 -5.86 12.79
C MET A 1 -43.16 -6.38 11.83
N LEU A 2 -43.39 -7.43 11.04
CA LEU A 2 -42.37 -7.95 10.09
C LEU A 2 -42.07 -6.98 8.93
N PHE A 3 -43.11 -6.45 8.29
CA PHE A 3 -42.95 -5.51 7.17
C PHE A 3 -42.32 -4.18 7.59
N ASP A 4 -42.60 -3.71 8.81
CA ASP A 4 -41.98 -2.51 9.38
C ASP A 4 -40.51 -2.74 9.69
N TYR A 5 -40.18 -3.91 10.25
CA TYR A 5 -38.80 -4.34 10.48
C TYR A 5 -38.00 -4.39 9.17
N LEU A 6 -38.55 -5.01 8.12
CA LEU A 6 -37.94 -5.05 6.79
C LEU A 6 -37.76 -3.64 6.20
N LYS A 7 -38.78 -2.77 6.31
CA LYS A 7 -38.67 -1.36 5.86
C LYS A 7 -37.56 -0.60 6.58
N VAL A 8 -37.46 -0.74 7.89
CA VAL A 8 -36.41 -0.07 8.69
C VAL A 8 -35.03 -0.62 8.35
N ARG A 9 -34.89 -1.94 8.19
CA ARG A 9 -33.63 -2.59 7.79
C ARG A 9 -33.17 -2.12 6.41
N VAL A 10 -34.07 -2.06 5.43
CA VAL A 10 -33.79 -1.59 4.07
C VAL A 10 -33.44 -0.10 4.07
N ARG A 11 -34.19 0.74 4.79
CA ARG A 11 -33.85 2.17 4.93
C ARG A 11 -32.50 2.38 5.61
N GLY A 12 -32.18 1.62 6.66
CA GLY A 12 -30.89 1.68 7.34
C GLY A 12 -29.73 1.23 6.45
N PHE A 13 -29.95 0.25 5.57
CA PHE A 13 -28.97 -0.18 4.58
C PHE A 13 -28.74 0.87 3.47
N PHE A 14 -29.77 1.55 2.99
CA PHE A 14 -29.59 2.66 2.04
C PHE A 14 -29.03 3.93 2.69
N ALA A 15 -29.20 4.10 4.00
CA ALA A 15 -28.63 5.19 4.77
C ALA A 15 -27.22 4.90 5.31
N SER A 16 -26.69 3.68 5.13
CA SER A 16 -25.35 3.35 5.62
C SER A 16 -24.29 3.99 4.72
N THR A 17 -23.58 4.95 5.29
CA THR A 17 -22.44 5.60 4.64
C THR A 17 -21.14 4.85 4.90
N GLU A 18 -21.15 3.75 5.65
CA GLU A 18 -19.92 3.02 6.02
C GLU A 18 -19.20 2.40 4.82
N ALA A 19 -19.94 1.91 3.82
CA ALA A 19 -19.35 1.47 2.57
C ALA A 19 -18.85 2.65 1.71
N ALA A 20 -19.56 3.78 1.76
CA ALA A 20 -19.17 5.01 1.06
C ALA A 20 -17.98 5.72 1.72
N SER A 21 -17.76 5.56 3.02
CA SER A 21 -16.56 6.07 3.70
C SER A 21 -15.37 5.12 3.53
N ALA A 22 -15.60 3.81 3.41
CA ALA A 22 -14.54 2.84 3.15
C ALA A 22 -13.81 3.09 1.82
N ILE A 23 -14.52 3.53 0.78
CA ILE A 23 -13.88 3.84 -0.52
C ILE A 23 -12.98 5.09 -0.45
N GLU A 24 -13.31 6.07 0.39
CA GLU A 24 -12.48 7.26 0.60
C GLU A 24 -11.14 6.88 1.25
N TYR A 25 -11.20 6.09 2.32
CA TYR A 25 -9.97 5.58 2.96
C TYR A 25 -9.17 4.69 2.02
N ALA A 26 -9.82 3.86 1.20
CA ALA A 26 -9.13 3.02 0.22
C ALA A 26 -8.35 3.85 -0.82
N ILE A 27 -8.93 4.94 -1.31
CA ILE A 27 -8.25 5.85 -2.24
C ILE A 27 -7.09 6.58 -1.55
N VAL A 28 -7.26 7.05 -0.32
CA VAL A 28 -6.18 7.68 0.45
C VAL A 28 -5.01 6.71 0.63
N VAL A 29 -5.28 5.46 1.02
CA VAL A 29 -4.25 4.43 1.15
C VAL A 29 -3.54 4.18 -0.19
N ALA A 30 -4.28 4.13 -1.30
CA ALA A 30 -3.69 3.97 -2.63
C ALA A 30 -2.77 5.15 -2.99
N MET A 31 -3.18 6.38 -2.71
CA MET A 31 -2.34 7.57 -2.95
C MET A 31 -1.06 7.55 -2.11
N VAL A 32 -1.15 7.19 -0.83
CA VAL A 32 0.02 7.04 0.05
C VAL A 32 0.95 5.94 -0.47
N ALA A 33 0.41 4.80 -0.88
CA ALA A 33 1.21 3.70 -1.42
C ALA A 33 2.01 4.12 -2.65
N VAL A 34 1.40 4.86 -3.59
CA VAL A 34 2.09 5.39 -4.77
C VAL A 34 3.23 6.31 -4.37
N VAL A 35 3.01 7.24 -3.43
CA VAL A 35 4.04 8.16 -2.94
C VAL A 35 5.20 7.37 -2.32
N VAL A 36 4.91 6.41 -1.44
CA VAL A 36 5.93 5.58 -0.80
C VAL A 36 6.78 4.86 -1.84
N ILE A 37 6.17 4.23 -2.85
CA ILE A 37 6.91 3.52 -3.91
C ILE A 37 7.81 4.49 -4.68
N VAL A 38 7.29 5.64 -5.11
CA VAL A 38 8.05 6.61 -5.92
C VAL A 38 9.29 7.13 -5.17
N PHE A 39 9.20 7.35 -3.86
CA PHE A 39 10.30 7.92 -3.08
C PHE A 39 11.23 6.86 -2.45
N VAL A 40 10.71 5.73 -1.99
CA VAL A 40 11.51 4.71 -1.28
C VAL A 40 12.33 3.86 -2.25
N THR A 41 11.80 3.53 -3.43
CA THR A 41 12.53 2.76 -4.44
C THR A 41 13.89 3.38 -4.84
N PRO A 42 13.98 4.68 -5.21
CA PRO A 42 15.28 5.28 -5.56
C PRO A 42 16.22 5.39 -4.36
N VAL A 43 15.69 5.53 -3.13
CA VAL A 43 16.50 5.52 -1.90
C VAL A 43 17.13 4.14 -1.71
N GLY A 44 16.32 3.07 -1.80
CA GLY A 44 16.81 1.69 -1.71
C GLY A 44 17.88 1.37 -2.76
N ALA A 45 17.69 1.84 -4.00
CA ALA A 45 18.68 1.68 -5.07
C ALA A 45 20.02 2.36 -4.74
N ARG A 46 20.00 3.59 -4.20
CA ARG A 46 21.22 4.30 -3.79
C ARG A 46 21.94 3.61 -2.63
N VAL A 47 21.18 3.12 -1.65
CA VAL A 47 21.74 2.36 -0.52
C VAL A 47 22.42 1.09 -1.01
N LEU A 48 21.77 0.34 -1.91
CA LEU A 48 22.35 -0.87 -2.52
C LEU A 48 23.66 -0.56 -3.27
N VAL A 49 23.68 0.52 -4.06
CA VAL A 49 24.91 0.96 -4.76
C VAL A 49 26.01 1.29 -3.76
N MET A 50 25.70 2.03 -2.69
CA MET A 50 26.67 2.40 -1.67
C MET A 50 27.31 1.15 -1.04
N PHE A 51 26.49 0.17 -0.63
CA PHE A 51 27.00 -1.07 -0.02
C PHE A 51 27.73 -1.95 -1.02
N ASN A 52 27.31 -2.02 -2.28
CA ASN A 52 28.04 -2.74 -3.31
C ASN A 52 29.42 -2.13 -3.57
N ASN A 53 29.53 -0.80 -3.58
CA ASN A 53 30.82 -0.12 -3.72
C ASN A 53 31.77 -0.49 -2.56
N LEU A 54 31.25 -0.53 -1.33
CA LEU A 54 32.02 -0.97 -0.17
C LEU A 54 32.41 -2.44 -0.28
N LEU A 55 31.48 -3.33 -0.66
CA LEU A 55 31.72 -4.76 -0.78
C LEU A 55 32.82 -5.06 -1.80
N VAL A 56 32.79 -4.39 -2.96
CA VAL A 56 33.81 -4.53 -4.00
C VAL A 56 35.16 -3.98 -3.53
N ALA A 57 35.17 -2.85 -2.81
CA ALA A 57 36.40 -2.32 -2.22
C ALA A 57 37.05 -3.28 -1.20
N LEU A 58 36.24 -4.13 -0.54
CA LEU A 58 36.71 -5.18 0.37
C LEU A 58 37.07 -6.51 -0.35
N GLY A 59 37.01 -6.55 -1.69
CA GLY A 59 37.32 -7.75 -2.49
C GLY A 59 36.16 -8.73 -2.68
N GLY A 60 34.94 -8.33 -2.32
CA GLY A 60 33.71 -9.09 -2.57
C GLY A 60 33.16 -8.87 -3.99
N THR A 61 32.08 -9.57 -4.31
CA THR A 61 31.34 -9.44 -5.58
C THR A 61 30.01 -8.72 -5.33
N ALA A 62 29.65 -7.77 -6.19
CA ALA A 62 28.41 -7.01 -6.08
C ALA A 62 27.17 -7.93 -6.13
N VAL A 63 26.14 -7.57 -5.36
CA VAL A 63 24.88 -8.30 -5.25
C VAL A 63 23.73 -7.55 -5.94
N THR A 64 22.77 -8.30 -6.46
CA THR A 64 21.53 -7.75 -7.03
C THR A 64 20.44 -7.67 -5.98
N ALA A 65 19.53 -6.70 -6.13
CA ALA A 65 18.36 -6.61 -5.26
C ALA A 65 17.51 -7.90 -5.33
N PRO A 66 16.90 -8.33 -4.22
CA PRO A 66 15.91 -9.40 -4.24
C PRO A 66 14.75 -9.04 -5.17
N ALA A 67 14.27 -10.01 -5.94
CA ALA A 67 13.02 -9.83 -6.70
C ALA A 67 11.85 -9.61 -5.72
N PRO A 68 10.87 -8.75 -6.07
CA PRO A 68 9.64 -8.64 -5.29
C PRO A 68 8.99 -10.02 -5.11
N PRO A 69 8.42 -10.34 -3.93
CA PRO A 69 7.63 -11.56 -3.78
C PRO A 69 6.47 -11.54 -4.78
N SER A 70 6.29 -12.66 -5.49
CA SER A 70 5.19 -12.89 -6.44
C SER A 70 3.83 -12.94 -5.76
#